data_AF-A0A7S3BBK2-F1
#
_entry.id   AF-A0A7S3BBK2-F1
#
_cell.length_a   1.000
_cell.length_b   1.000
_cell.length_c   1.000
_cell.angle_alpha   90.00
_cell.angle_beta   90.00
_cell.angle_gamma   90.00
#
_symmetry.space_group_name_H-M   'P 1'
#
loop_
_entity.id
_entity.type
_entity.pdbx_description
1 polymer ?
#
loop_
_entity_poly.entity_id
_entity_poly.type
_entity_poly.pdbx_seq_one_letter_code
_entity_poly.pdbx_strand_id
1 'polypeptide(L)'
;HRDPNLLYWYASPQNWEGLLKARYKLRSASHLELGDCTAHHGWVHHRASAQPKDALPRTAITFSYFTSEAMRLPDLTNVEGVRQRADRVFQFEDELSWRAWYSEVPDFQPVEHPLLPLVPSASHILHTRSHGTEKSEL
;
A
#
# COMPACT_ATOMS: atom_id res chain seq x y z
N HIS A 1 -6.16 -9.68 -2.98
CA HIS A 1 -4.83 -9.07 -2.89
C HIS A 1 -3.75 -10.12 -3.09
N ARG A 2 -3.16 -10.15 -4.29
CA ARG A 2 -1.96 -10.95 -4.59
C ARG A 2 -0.83 -9.96 -4.69
N ASP A 3 0.22 -10.14 -3.91
CA ASP A 3 1.38 -9.26 -3.89
C ASP A 3 1.99 -9.14 -5.31
N PRO A 4 1.95 -7.95 -5.94
CA PRO A 4 2.43 -7.76 -7.30
C PRO A 4 3.93 -8.03 -7.43
N ASN A 5 4.71 -7.90 -6.34
CA ASN A 5 6.14 -8.21 -6.38
C ASN A 5 6.41 -9.67 -6.76
N LEU A 6 5.56 -10.62 -6.34
CA LEU A 6 5.87 -12.03 -6.53
C LEU A 6 5.68 -12.49 -8.00
N LEU A 7 4.68 -11.93 -8.69
CA LEU A 7 4.48 -12.16 -10.12
C LEU A 7 5.52 -11.39 -10.95
N TYR A 8 5.75 -10.12 -10.59
CA TYR A 8 6.71 -9.21 -11.23
C TYR A 8 8.13 -9.78 -11.31
N TRP A 9 8.58 -10.47 -10.26
CA TRP A 9 9.90 -11.09 -10.22
C TRP A 9 9.92 -12.52 -10.78
N TYR A 10 8.82 -13.29 -10.70
CA TYR A 10 8.96 -14.74 -10.83
C TYR A 10 7.85 -15.56 -11.53
N ALA A 11 6.93 -14.92 -12.26
CA ALA A 11 6.20 -15.49 -13.40
C ALA A 11 5.22 -16.69 -13.23
N SER A 12 5.03 -17.36 -12.09
CA SER A 12 3.90 -18.33 -11.92
C SER A 12 3.70 -18.85 -10.48
N PRO A 13 2.68 -18.44 -9.71
CA PRO A 13 2.54 -18.74 -8.27
C PRO A 13 2.30 -20.22 -7.88
N GLN A 14 1.86 -21.08 -8.79
CA GLN A 14 1.34 -22.42 -8.45
C GLN A 14 2.42 -23.39 -7.91
N ASN A 15 3.69 -23.16 -8.22
CA ASN A 15 4.81 -24.04 -7.84
C ASN A 15 5.60 -23.56 -6.60
N TRP A 16 5.10 -22.57 -5.87
CA TRP A 16 5.93 -21.76 -4.97
C TRP A 16 5.73 -22.10 -3.50
N GLU A 17 4.63 -22.75 -3.15
CA GLU A 17 4.28 -22.96 -1.74
C GLU A 17 5.34 -23.81 -1.01
N GLY A 18 5.93 -24.81 -1.68
CA GLY A 18 7.04 -25.58 -1.13
C GLY A 18 8.32 -24.74 -0.93
N LEU A 19 8.67 -23.91 -1.92
CA LEU A 19 9.88 -23.08 -1.88
C LEU A 19 9.78 -21.94 -0.85
N LEU A 20 8.61 -21.30 -0.75
CA LEU A 20 8.35 -20.26 0.25
C LEU A 20 8.36 -20.84 1.66
N LYS A 21 7.75 -22.01 1.88
CA LYS A 21 7.79 -22.71 3.18
C LYS A 21 9.21 -23.12 3.58
N ALA A 22 10.05 -23.49 2.61
CA ALA A 22 11.45 -23.85 2.87
C ALA A 22 12.34 -22.64 3.20
N ARG A 23 12.04 -21.45 2.65
CA ARG A 23 12.89 -20.25 2.79
C ARG A 23 12.39 -19.26 3.84
N TYR A 24 11.10 -19.22 4.11
CA TYR A 24 10.47 -18.21 4.95
C TYR A 24 9.58 -18.85 6.01
N LYS A 25 9.64 -18.29 7.22
CA LYS A 25 8.68 -18.64 8.27
C LYS A 25 7.32 -18.02 7.93
N LEU A 26 6.43 -18.85 7.38
CA LEU A 26 5.05 -18.44 7.15
C LEU A 26 4.35 -18.20 8.49
N ARG A 27 3.67 -17.05 8.60
CA ARG A 27 2.82 -16.72 9.73
C ARG A 27 1.41 -16.47 9.22
N SER A 28 0.42 -17.03 9.89
CA SER A 28 -0.97 -16.63 9.72
C SER A 28 -1.26 -15.51 10.70
N ALA A 29 -1.84 -14.41 10.21
CA ALA A 29 -2.43 -13.41 11.10
C ALA A 29 -3.66 -14.04 11.78
N SER A 30 -3.92 -13.63 13.02
CA SER A 30 -5.14 -13.99 13.75
C SER A 30 -6.38 -13.45 13.04
N HIS A 31 -7.54 -13.96 13.43
CA HIS A 31 -8.81 -13.34 13.03
C HIS A 31 -8.82 -11.87 13.45
N LEU A 32 -9.32 -10.99 12.58
CA LEU A 32 -9.48 -9.57 12.85
C LEU A 32 -10.95 -9.29 13.12
N GLU A 33 -11.22 -8.55 14.18
CA GLU A 33 -12.56 -8.03 14.47
C GLU A 33 -12.78 -6.67 13.78
N LEU A 34 -14.02 -6.19 13.79
CA LEU A 34 -14.34 -4.88 13.21
C LEU A 34 -13.61 -3.78 13.99
N GLY A 35 -12.77 -3.01 13.29
CA GLY A 35 -11.95 -1.96 13.88
C GLY A 35 -10.49 -2.36 14.07
N ASP A 36 -10.16 -3.65 14.00
CA ASP A 36 -8.78 -4.10 13.99
C ASP A 36 -8.07 -3.70 12.69
N CYS A 37 -6.76 -3.46 12.80
CA CYS A 37 -5.92 -3.16 11.66
C CYS A 37 -4.61 -3.96 11.72
N THR A 38 -4.07 -4.21 10.53
CA THR A 38 -2.73 -4.76 10.37
C THR A 38 -1.90 -3.81 9.53
N ALA A 39 -0.63 -3.65 9.89
CA ALA A 39 0.35 -2.95 9.08
C ALA A 39 1.39 -3.95 8.56
N HIS A 40 1.83 -3.75 7.32
CA HIS A 40 2.95 -4.50 6.76
C HIS A 40 3.80 -3.57 5.88
N HIS A 41 5.09 -3.90 5.77
CA HIS A 41 5.99 -3.18 4.86
C HIS A 41 5.65 -3.54 3.40
N GLY A 42 5.93 -2.65 2.45
CA GLY A 42 5.62 -2.85 1.02
C GLY A 42 6.35 -4.03 0.37
N TRP A 43 7.36 -4.58 1.05
CA TRP A 43 8.13 -5.75 0.61
C TRP A 43 7.69 -7.05 1.29
N VAL A 44 6.73 -6.99 2.21
CA VAL A 44 6.22 -8.18 2.88
C VAL A 44 5.37 -8.97 1.92
N HIS A 45 5.81 -10.20 1.64
CA HIS A 45 4.97 -11.13 0.92
C HIS A 45 3.78 -11.57 1.76
N HIS A 46 2.58 -11.33 1.26
CA HIS A 46 1.34 -11.64 1.97
C HIS A 46 0.24 -12.11 1.01
N ARG A 47 -0.72 -12.84 1.56
CA ARG A 47 -1.90 -13.33 0.85
C ARG A 47 -3.11 -13.32 1.78
N ALA A 48 -4.30 -13.15 1.21
CA ALA A 48 -5.55 -13.36 1.91
C ALA A 48 -6.10 -14.77 1.61
N SER A 49 -6.75 -15.39 2.60
CA SER A 49 -7.54 -16.60 2.38
C SER A 49 -8.72 -16.31 1.45
N ALA A 50 -9.17 -17.37 0.76
CA ALA A 50 -10.41 -17.33 -0.01
C ALA A 50 -11.60 -17.01 0.90
N GLN A 51 -12.58 -16.28 0.36
CA GLN A 51 -13.85 -16.03 1.04
C GLN A 51 -14.64 -17.35 1.15
N PRO A 52 -15.05 -17.79 2.35
CA PRO A 52 -15.93 -18.95 2.48
C PRO A 52 -17.26 -18.71 1.77
N LYS A 53 -17.82 -19.76 1.14
CA LYS A 53 -19.07 -19.64 0.34
C LYS A 53 -20.26 -19.17 1.17
N ASP A 54 -20.31 -19.55 2.44
CA ASP A 54 -21.43 -19.27 3.34
C ASP A 54 -21.18 -18.06 4.26
N ALA A 55 -20.08 -17.31 4.04
CA ALA A 55 -19.72 -16.17 4.86
C ALA A 55 -20.21 -14.84 4.25
N LEU A 56 -20.60 -13.91 5.12
CA LEU A 56 -20.89 -12.53 4.73
C LEU A 56 -19.70 -11.89 4.00
N PRO A 57 -19.94 -10.98 3.02
CA PRO A 57 -18.87 -10.30 2.29
C PRO A 57 -17.83 -9.68 3.24
N ARG A 58 -16.55 -9.97 2.98
CA ARG A 58 -15.44 -9.34 3.70
C ARG A 58 -15.09 -8.01 3.06
N THR A 59 -15.31 -6.92 3.79
CA THR A 59 -14.92 -5.57 3.40
C THR A 59 -13.73 -5.11 4.23
N ALA A 60 -12.75 -4.49 3.58
CA ALA A 60 -11.60 -3.85 4.21
C ALA A 60 -11.23 -2.59 3.44
N ILE A 61 -10.55 -1.66 4.12
CA ILE A 61 -9.95 -0.47 3.50
C ILE A 61 -8.44 -0.58 3.71
N THR A 62 -7.68 -0.32 2.65
CA THR A 62 -6.22 -0.31 2.69
C THR A 62 -5.73 1.10 2.49
N PHE A 63 -4.76 1.50 3.32
CA PHE A 63 -4.04 2.77 3.19
C PHE A 63 -2.56 2.47 2.94
N SER A 64 -1.99 3.10 1.92
CA SER A 64 -0.57 3.03 1.62
C SER A 64 0.11 4.31 2.07
N TYR A 65 1.15 4.16 2.89
CA TYR A 65 1.98 5.27 3.34
C TYR A 65 3.35 5.18 2.67
N PHE A 66 3.90 6.31 2.28
CA PHE A 66 5.24 6.43 1.72
C PHE A 66 5.95 7.63 2.37
N THR A 67 7.27 7.67 2.25
CA THR A 67 8.08 8.77 2.79
C THR A 67 7.75 10.08 2.05
N SER A 68 7.84 11.22 2.74
CA SER A 68 7.71 12.55 2.14
C SER A 68 8.73 12.82 1.03
N GLU A 69 9.81 12.04 1.00
CA GLU A 69 10.87 12.12 -0.01
C GLU A 69 10.60 11.21 -1.22
N ALA A 70 9.44 10.53 -1.27
CA ALA A 70 9.11 9.65 -2.37
C ALA A 70 9.04 10.45 -3.67
N MET A 71 9.69 9.93 -4.71
CA MET A 71 9.69 10.56 -6.03
C MET A 71 8.77 9.80 -6.99
N ARG A 72 8.08 10.54 -7.86
CA ARG A 72 7.32 9.92 -8.94
C ARG A 72 8.29 9.24 -9.91
N LEU A 73 8.09 7.95 -10.17
CA LEU A 73 8.78 7.25 -11.26
C LEU A 73 8.01 7.46 -12.57
N PRO A 74 8.68 7.52 -13.73
CA PRO A 74 8.01 7.63 -15.03
C PRO A 74 7.16 6.39 -15.36
N ASP A 75 6.12 6.59 -16.17
CA ASP A 75 5.41 5.46 -16.78
C ASP A 75 6.28 4.81 -17.86
N LEU A 76 6.73 3.59 -17.59
CA LEU A 76 7.59 2.82 -18.47
C LEU A 76 6.81 1.87 -19.40
N THR A 77 5.47 1.94 -19.43
CA THR A 77 4.61 1.02 -20.18
C THR A 77 4.93 0.98 -21.68
N ASN A 78 5.41 2.08 -22.25
CA ASN A 78 5.69 2.21 -23.69
C ASN A 78 7.18 2.22 -24.05
N VAL A 79 8.09 1.94 -23.10
CA VAL A 79 9.53 1.97 -23.37
C VAL A 79 9.99 0.62 -23.93
N GLU A 80 10.55 0.65 -25.14
CA GLU A 80 11.06 -0.54 -25.84
C GLU A 80 12.15 -1.23 -25.01
N GLY A 81 12.06 -2.56 -24.87
CA GLY A 81 13.01 -3.37 -24.08
C GLY A 81 12.81 -3.32 -22.55
N VAL A 82 11.95 -2.43 -22.02
CA VAL A 82 11.79 -2.26 -20.56
C VAL A 82 10.77 -3.19 -19.92
N ARG A 83 9.79 -3.76 -20.65
CA ARG A 83 9.08 -5.04 -20.33
C ARG A 83 7.91 -5.28 -21.29
N GLN A 84 7.99 -6.35 -22.09
CA GLN A 84 6.83 -7.00 -22.72
C GLN A 84 6.17 -8.03 -21.76
N ARG A 85 6.11 -7.76 -20.46
CA ARG A 85 5.42 -8.64 -19.49
C ARG A 85 4.05 -8.03 -19.17
N ALA A 86 3.02 -8.87 -19.18
CA ALA A 86 1.59 -8.53 -19.19
C ALA A 86 1.06 -7.87 -17.90
N ASP A 87 1.94 -7.45 -17.00
CA ASP A 87 1.70 -7.00 -15.64
C ASP A 87 2.31 -5.60 -15.48
N ARG A 88 1.49 -4.61 -15.85
CA ARG A 88 1.76 -3.18 -15.84
C ARG A 88 2.37 -2.70 -14.51
N VAL A 89 3.22 -1.67 -14.57
CA VAL A 89 3.65 -0.88 -13.39
C VAL A 89 2.42 -0.28 -12.69
N PHE A 90 1.38 0.02 -13.45
CA PHE A 90 0.09 0.51 -12.99
C PHE A 90 -1.02 -0.51 -13.27
N GLN A 91 -1.48 -1.18 -12.22
CA GLN A 91 -2.65 -2.06 -12.32
C GLN A 91 -3.91 -1.20 -12.43
N PHE A 92 -4.82 -1.59 -13.32
CA PHE A 92 -6.11 -0.91 -13.49
C PHE A 92 -6.92 -0.87 -12.18
N GLU A 93 -6.79 -1.92 -11.35
CA GLU A 93 -7.43 -2.02 -10.02
C GLU A 93 -7.04 -0.87 -9.09
N ASP A 94 -5.80 -0.35 -9.21
CA ASP A 94 -5.27 0.68 -8.31
C ASP A 94 -5.46 2.10 -8.84
N GLU A 95 -6.02 2.27 -10.05
CA GLU A 95 -6.19 3.58 -10.70
C GLU A 95 -6.97 4.58 -9.85
N LEU A 96 -7.93 4.10 -9.06
CA LEU A 96 -8.70 4.94 -8.14
C LEU A 96 -7.81 5.69 -7.14
N SER A 97 -6.65 5.13 -6.80
CA SER A 97 -5.74 5.68 -5.79
C SER A 97 -4.76 6.71 -6.36
N TRP A 98 -4.48 6.70 -7.67
CA TRP A 98 -3.42 7.53 -8.26
C TRP A 98 -3.83 8.34 -9.51
N ARG A 99 -4.76 7.84 -10.33
CA ARG A 99 -5.06 8.39 -11.67
C ARG A 99 -5.44 9.87 -11.65
N ALA A 100 -6.13 10.31 -10.59
CA ALA A 100 -6.62 11.68 -10.48
C ALA A 100 -5.52 12.74 -10.31
N TRP A 101 -4.35 12.38 -9.80
CA TRP A 101 -3.28 13.33 -9.47
C TRP A 101 -1.93 13.01 -10.11
N TYR A 102 -1.73 11.77 -10.56
CA TYR A 102 -0.41 11.29 -10.94
C TYR A 102 0.22 12.11 -12.06
N SER A 103 -0.54 12.50 -13.09
CA SER A 103 -0.05 13.33 -14.21
C SER A 103 0.36 14.75 -13.82
N GLU A 104 -0.08 15.24 -12.65
CA GLU A 104 0.21 16.59 -12.16
C GLU A 104 1.58 16.68 -11.49
N VAL A 105 2.15 15.54 -11.07
CA VAL A 105 3.46 15.47 -10.44
C VAL A 105 4.52 15.20 -11.52
N PRO A 106 5.60 15.98 -11.64
CA PRO A 106 6.65 15.68 -12.61
C PRO A 106 7.44 14.41 -12.25
N ASP A 107 7.98 13.73 -13.26
CA ASP A 107 8.84 12.56 -13.04
C ASP A 107 10.12 12.96 -12.28
N PHE A 108 10.59 12.06 -11.41
CA PHE A 108 11.76 12.21 -10.55
C PHE A 108 11.74 13.42 -9.61
N GLN A 109 10.56 13.98 -9.36
CA GLN A 109 10.36 15.01 -8.35
C GLN A 109 9.68 14.42 -7.11
N PRO A 110 9.95 14.99 -5.92
CA PRO A 110 9.19 14.68 -4.72
C PRO A 110 7.69 14.80 -4.97
N VAL A 111 6.94 13.85 -4.43
CA VAL A 111 5.49 13.81 -4.59
C VAL A 111 4.85 14.77 -3.58
N GLU A 112 4.53 15.97 -4.05
CA GLU A 112 3.77 16.97 -3.30
C GLU A 112 2.43 17.24 -4.01
N HIS A 113 1.32 16.83 -3.38
CA HIS A 113 -0.01 17.00 -3.97
C HIS A 113 -1.09 17.11 -2.88
N PRO A 114 -2.14 17.96 -3.03
CA PRO A 114 -3.21 18.11 -2.03
C PRO A 114 -3.95 16.82 -1.67
N LEU A 115 -4.02 15.85 -2.59
CA LEU A 115 -4.60 14.51 -2.34
C LEU A 115 -3.67 13.55 -1.60
N LEU A 116 -2.44 13.96 -1.30
CA LEU A 116 -1.43 13.17 -0.60
C LEU A 116 -0.99 13.93 0.67
N PRO A 117 -1.90 14.04 1.65
CA PRO A 117 -1.63 14.83 2.85
C PRO A 117 -0.52 14.20 3.69
N LEU A 118 0.31 15.05 4.29
CA LEU A 118 1.28 14.62 5.29
C LEU A 118 0.56 14.05 6.51
N VAL A 119 1.02 12.89 6.98
CA VAL A 119 0.56 12.30 8.23
C VAL A 119 1.39 12.91 9.36
N PRO A 120 0.80 13.70 10.27
CA PRO A 120 1.53 14.30 11.36
C PRO A 120 2.09 13.22 12.29
N SER A 121 3.31 13.42 12.79
CA SER A 121 3.87 12.54 13.81
C SER A 121 3.14 12.73 15.14
N ALA A 122 3.10 11.69 15.97
CA ALA A 122 2.51 11.76 17.31
C ALA A 122 3.11 12.91 18.16
N SER A 123 4.41 13.21 17.97
CA SER A 123 5.09 14.32 18.63
C SER A 123 4.53 15.70 18.24
N HIS A 124 4.07 15.86 16.99
CA HIS A 124 3.41 17.09 16.53
C HIS A 124 1.99 17.25 17.09
N ILE A 125 1.27 16.14 17.30
CA ILE A 125 -0.11 16.14 17.81
C ILE A 125 -0.15 16.50 19.30
N LEU A 126 0.86 16.09 20.08
CA LEU A 126 0.92 16.40 21.51
C LEU A 126 1.23 17.88 21.77
N HIS A 127 2.03 18.53 20.91
CA HIS A 127 2.36 19.95 21.02
C HIS A 127 1.21 20.91 20.70
N THR A 128 0.28 20.50 19.83
CA THR A 128 -0.90 21.33 19.50
C THR A 128 -1.98 21.24 20.56
N ARG A 129 -2.05 20.14 21.33
CA ARG A 129 -2.98 20.00 22.46
C ARG A 129 -2.55 20.76 23.72
N SER A 130 -1.25 20.94 23.96
CA SER A 130 -0.75 21.66 25.14
C SER A 130 -0.92 23.19 25.06
N HIS A 131 -1.25 23.74 23.90
CA HIS A 131 -1.54 25.17 23.72
C HIS A 131 -3.04 25.52 23.64
N GLY A 132 -3.94 24.53 23.85
CA GLY A 132 -5.40 24.72 23.74
C GLY A 132 -6.16 24.86 25.06
N THR A 133 -5.50 24.85 26.22
CA THR A 133 -6.14 24.91 27.55
C THR A 133 -5.67 26.09 28.39
N GLU A 134 -5.65 27.29 27.82
CA GLU A 134 -5.72 28.50 28.64
C GLU A 134 -6.76 29.47 28.08
N LYS A 135 -7.62 29.95 28.98
CA LYS A 135 -8.66 30.99 28.86
C LYS A 135 -10.07 30.53 28.51
N SER A 136 -10.74 30.05 29.55
CA SER A 136 -12.15 30.41 29.81
C SER A 136 -12.41 30.33 31.32
N GLU A 137 -12.01 31.37 32.06
CA GLU A 137 -12.67 31.73 33.30
C GLU A 137 -13.08 33.20 33.16
N LEU A 138 -14.40 33.41 33.08
CA LEU A 138 -15.10 34.64 33.40
C LEU A 138 -15.65 34.49 34.82
#